data_AF-A0A193GL52-F1
#
_entry.id   AF-A0A193GL52-F1
#
_cell.length_a   1.000
_cell.length_b   1.000
_cell.length_c   1.000
_cell.angle_alpha   90.00
_cell.angle_beta   90.00
_cell.angle_gamma   90.00
#
_symmetry.space_group_name_H-M   'P 1'
#
loop_
_entity.id
_entity.type
_entity.pdbx_description
1 polymer ?
#
loop_
_entity_poly.entity_id
_entity_poly.type
_entity_poly.pdbx_seq_one_letter_code
_entity_poly.pdbx_strand_id
1 'polypeptide(L)'
;MSWMEPRRDSPMFGKKKTRVDQKTDGAGSEDRLLQLASDTTPGEAPSVLREVSRLQLEVVHLKRRNLRVWGTNLVLAGGLVIVIAGTLYAFPKYRYIPTTDNRAICEVTPESTPRVSGADVTNFAKDAVLNSYSYDYVNYRSLINEAAARWYTEAGRRAFMEGLDSSGNLRRVIDGRLILRSMATRTPQLEEMSPATGIPQSWTVVVPIAIEFYVGGSEKPLSRQEFRASVKVVRIQASAANQKGIAVESVVLKPPRN
;
A
#
# COMPACT_ATOMS: atom_id res chain seq x y z
N MET A 1 51.39 -44.98 48.54
CA MET A 1 50.82 -43.93 47.63
C MET A 1 50.17 -44.64 46.45
N SER A 2 48.86 -44.89 46.55
CA SER A 2 47.82 -44.18 45.78
C SER A 2 47.61 -44.76 44.37
N TRP A 3 46.90 -45.89 44.34
CA TRP A 3 46.12 -46.35 43.18
C TRP A 3 44.77 -45.63 43.22
N MET A 4 44.37 -44.96 42.15
CA MET A 4 43.02 -44.42 41.97
C MET A 4 42.52 -44.76 40.58
N GLU A 5 41.57 -45.69 40.53
CA GLU A 5 40.75 -46.04 39.38
C GLU A 5 39.69 -44.98 39.06
N PRO A 6 39.22 -44.92 37.79
CA PRO A 6 38.24 -43.97 37.33
C PRO A 6 36.82 -44.47 37.66
N ARG A 7 35.97 -43.60 38.22
CA ARG A 7 34.53 -43.89 38.40
C ARG A 7 33.78 -43.68 37.08
N ARG A 8 32.96 -44.69 36.76
CA ARG A 8 31.97 -44.71 35.67
C ARG A 8 30.92 -43.60 35.81
N ASP A 9 30.70 -42.88 34.71
CA ASP A 9 29.51 -42.05 34.48
C ASP A 9 28.30 -42.92 34.10
N SER A 10 27.12 -42.53 34.59
CA SER A 10 25.82 -42.91 34.02
C SER A 10 24.81 -41.79 34.28
N PRO A 11 23.95 -41.43 33.29
CA PRO A 11 23.11 -40.24 33.36
C PRO A 11 21.78 -40.52 34.07
N MET A 12 21.42 -39.70 35.05
CA MET A 12 20.07 -39.66 35.63
C MET A 12 19.17 -38.78 34.76
N PHE A 13 18.30 -39.44 33.98
CA PHE A 13 17.17 -38.82 33.29
C PHE A 13 16.26 -38.09 34.29
N GLY A 14 16.18 -36.75 34.16
CA GLY A 14 15.22 -35.92 34.87
C GLY A 14 13.79 -36.22 34.41
N LYS A 15 13.00 -36.88 35.28
CA LYS A 15 11.57 -37.11 35.08
C LYS A 15 10.82 -35.77 35.11
N LYS A 16 10.18 -35.39 33.99
CA LYS A 16 9.19 -34.31 33.95
C LYS A 16 7.96 -34.74 34.75
N LYS A 17 7.64 -34.05 35.85
CA LYS A 17 6.38 -34.22 36.58
C LYS A 17 5.20 -33.91 35.65
N THR A 18 4.24 -34.83 35.58
CA THR A 18 3.02 -34.71 34.78
C THR A 18 2.00 -33.81 35.48
N ARG A 19 1.18 -33.12 34.69
CA ARG A 19 0.19 -32.09 35.10
C ARG A 19 -0.84 -32.55 36.15
N VAL A 20 -0.97 -33.86 36.36
CA VAL A 20 -1.90 -34.47 37.31
C VAL A 20 -1.36 -34.40 38.74
N ASP A 21 -0.07 -34.69 38.95
CA ASP A 21 0.57 -34.68 40.28
C ASP A 21 0.55 -33.28 40.91
N GLN A 22 0.70 -32.25 40.09
CA GLN A 22 0.71 -30.85 40.54
C GLN A 22 -0.67 -30.34 40.99
N LYS A 23 -1.76 -30.98 40.55
CA LYS A 23 -3.14 -30.60 40.93
C LYS A 23 -3.55 -31.22 42.27
N THR A 24 -3.07 -32.43 42.58
CA THR A 24 -3.26 -33.11 43.87
C THR A 24 -2.47 -32.46 45.01
N ASP A 25 -1.25 -31.96 44.75
CA ASP A 25 -0.46 -31.22 45.74
C ASP A 25 -1.06 -29.83 46.08
N GLY A 26 -1.77 -29.22 45.13
CA GLY A 26 -2.42 -27.91 45.31
C GLY A 26 -3.67 -27.94 46.20
N ALA A 27 -4.48 -28.99 46.11
CA ALA A 27 -5.70 -29.12 46.92
C ALA A 27 -5.38 -29.29 48.41
N GLY A 28 -4.42 -30.17 48.74
CA GLY A 28 -4.00 -30.38 50.13
C GLY A 28 -3.22 -29.22 50.76
N SER A 29 -2.67 -28.31 49.95
CA SER A 29 -2.03 -27.08 50.44
C SER A 29 -3.04 -25.94 50.64
N GLU A 30 -4.06 -25.82 49.78
CA GLU A 30 -5.19 -24.89 49.96
C GLU A 30 -5.96 -25.18 51.27
N ASP A 31 -6.25 -26.44 51.56
CA ASP A 31 -6.96 -26.85 52.79
C ASP A 31 -6.16 -26.56 54.07
N ARG A 32 -4.83 -26.74 54.02
CA ARG A 32 -3.93 -26.39 55.14
C ARG A 32 -3.86 -24.89 55.37
N LEU A 33 -3.83 -24.09 54.31
CA LEU A 33 -3.82 -22.62 54.40
C LEU A 33 -5.15 -22.08 54.97
N LEU A 34 -6.28 -22.72 54.64
CA LEU A 34 -7.59 -22.39 55.20
C LEU A 34 -7.68 -22.71 56.70
N GLN A 35 -7.12 -23.85 57.13
CA GLN A 35 -7.01 -24.20 58.56
C GLN A 35 -6.13 -23.20 59.32
N LEU A 36 -4.99 -22.80 58.75
CA LEU A 36 -4.08 -21.81 59.33
C LEU A 36 -4.67 -20.38 59.37
N ALA A 37 -5.51 -20.03 58.39
CA ALA A 37 -6.20 -18.75 58.34
C ALA A 37 -7.37 -18.66 59.34
N SER A 38 -7.94 -19.80 59.77
CA SER A 38 -9.10 -19.88 60.68
C SER A 38 -8.74 -20.23 62.13
N ASP A 39 -7.49 -20.58 62.41
CA ASP A 39 -7.00 -20.88 63.75
C ASP A 39 -7.15 -19.66 64.68
N THR A 40 -7.77 -19.80 65.86
CA THR A 40 -8.07 -18.68 66.80
C THR A 40 -7.06 -18.57 67.97
N THR A 41 -5.92 -19.27 67.90
CA THR A 41 -4.87 -19.25 68.93
C THR A 41 -4.33 -17.82 69.24
N PRO A 42 -4.33 -17.35 70.50
CA PRO A 42 -3.89 -15.99 70.85
C PRO A 42 -2.35 -15.84 70.83
N GLY A 43 -1.86 -14.72 70.28
CA GLY A 43 -0.43 -14.35 70.23
C GLY A 43 -0.05 -13.49 69.01
N GLU A 44 1.12 -12.84 69.03
CA GLU A 44 1.63 -12.04 67.89
C GLU A 44 2.10 -12.90 66.71
N ALA A 45 2.79 -14.01 66.97
CA ALA A 45 3.21 -14.95 65.93
C ALA A 45 2.02 -15.60 65.17
N PRO A 46 0.95 -16.09 65.83
CA PRO A 46 -0.20 -16.65 65.12
C PRO A 46 -1.02 -15.61 64.35
N SER A 47 -1.03 -14.33 64.75
CA SER A 47 -1.74 -13.29 63.99
C SER A 47 -1.05 -12.96 62.66
N VAL A 48 0.28 -12.89 62.64
CA VAL A 48 1.07 -12.73 61.40
C VAL A 48 0.91 -13.94 60.49
N LEU A 49 0.89 -15.15 61.05
CA LEU A 49 0.73 -16.38 60.28
C LEU A 49 -0.64 -16.48 59.58
N ARG A 50 -1.71 -15.99 60.22
CA ARG A 50 -3.05 -15.87 59.59
C ARG A 50 -3.05 -14.90 58.42
N GLU A 51 -2.41 -13.75 58.59
CA GLU A 51 -2.39 -12.75 57.53
C GLU A 51 -1.58 -13.25 56.33
N VAL A 52 -0.44 -13.92 56.57
CA VAL A 52 0.35 -14.56 55.51
C VAL A 52 -0.41 -15.68 54.82
N SER A 53 -1.12 -16.55 55.56
CA SER A 53 -1.90 -17.64 54.96
C SER A 53 -3.09 -17.12 54.14
N ARG A 54 -3.76 -16.06 54.61
CA ARG A 54 -4.80 -15.33 53.87
C ARG A 54 -4.28 -14.73 52.58
N LEU A 55 -3.15 -14.01 52.62
CA LEU A 55 -2.53 -13.43 51.43
C LEU A 55 -2.11 -14.51 50.43
N GLN A 56 -1.62 -15.66 50.89
CA GLN A 56 -1.30 -16.79 50.03
C GLN A 56 -2.54 -17.37 49.35
N LEU A 57 -3.67 -17.48 50.06
CA LEU A 57 -4.95 -17.90 49.47
C LEU A 57 -5.44 -16.90 48.41
N GLU A 58 -5.34 -15.61 48.68
CA GLU A 58 -5.71 -14.57 47.71
C GLU A 58 -4.84 -14.61 46.45
N VAL A 59 -3.52 -14.82 46.60
CA VAL A 59 -2.59 -15.01 45.47
C VAL A 59 -2.96 -16.25 44.65
N VAL A 60 -3.32 -17.36 45.30
CA VAL A 60 -3.75 -18.59 44.61
C VAL A 60 -5.04 -18.36 43.81
N HIS A 61 -6.02 -17.67 44.41
CA HIS A 61 -7.27 -17.32 43.74
C HIS A 61 -7.05 -16.34 42.57
N LEU A 62 -6.22 -15.31 42.75
CA LEU A 62 -5.86 -14.35 41.71
C LEU A 62 -5.14 -15.04 40.55
N LYS A 63 -4.19 -15.93 40.83
CA LYS A 63 -3.49 -16.72 39.80
C LYS A 63 -4.47 -17.57 39.00
N ARG A 64 -5.44 -18.21 39.65
CA ARG A 64 -6.47 -19.04 38.99
C ARG A 64 -7.41 -18.19 38.11
N ARG A 65 -7.80 -17.00 38.55
CA ARG A 65 -8.59 -16.03 37.74
C ARG A 65 -7.79 -15.52 36.55
N ASN A 66 -6.54 -15.10 36.77
CA ASN A 66 -5.66 -14.61 35.72
C ASN A 66 -5.43 -15.70 34.67
N LEU A 67 -5.17 -16.95 35.08
CA LEU A 67 -5.00 -18.09 34.17
C LEU A 67 -6.23 -18.33 33.28
N ARG A 68 -7.46 -18.14 33.81
CA ARG A 68 -8.69 -18.24 33.00
C ARG A 68 -8.77 -17.11 31.97
N VAL A 69 -8.51 -15.87 32.38
CA VAL A 69 -8.54 -14.69 31.48
C VAL A 69 -7.50 -14.82 30.36
N TRP A 70 -6.26 -15.20 30.70
CA TRP A 70 -5.22 -15.47 29.71
C TRP A 70 -5.56 -16.64 28.79
N GLY A 71 -6.20 -17.69 29.33
CA GLY A 71 -6.72 -18.80 28.53
C GLY A 71 -7.76 -18.35 27.51
N THR A 72 -8.74 -17.54 27.91
CA THR A 72 -9.77 -16.99 27.00
C THR A 72 -9.15 -16.10 25.93
N ASN A 73 -8.18 -15.25 26.30
CA ASN A 73 -7.50 -14.37 25.35
C ASN A 73 -6.68 -15.17 24.30
N LEU A 74 -5.99 -16.24 24.71
CA LEU A 74 -5.26 -17.11 23.79
C LEU A 74 -6.18 -17.82 22.79
N VAL A 75 -7.37 -18.24 23.22
CA VAL A 75 -8.37 -18.85 22.32
C VAL A 75 -8.89 -17.83 21.31
N LEU A 76 -9.21 -16.60 21.74
CA LEU A 76 -9.64 -15.51 20.85
C LEU A 76 -8.55 -15.12 19.84
N ALA A 77 -7.31 -14.95 20.30
CA ALA A 77 -6.18 -14.66 19.43
C ALA A 77 -5.91 -15.77 18.41
N GLY A 78 -5.99 -17.05 18.84
CA GLY A 78 -5.89 -18.19 17.94
C GLY A 78 -7.00 -18.22 16.88
N GLY A 79 -8.23 -17.93 17.28
CA GLY A 79 -9.37 -17.81 16.35
C GLY A 79 -9.17 -16.71 15.30
N LEU A 80 -8.68 -15.54 15.70
CA LEU A 80 -8.36 -14.44 14.78
C LEU A 80 -7.30 -14.86 13.75
N VAL A 81 -6.23 -15.51 14.19
CA VAL A 81 -5.16 -15.99 13.29
C VAL A 81 -5.69 -17.03 12.30
N ILE A 82 -6.57 -17.94 12.74
CA ILE A 82 -7.20 -18.94 11.86
C ILE A 82 -8.08 -18.26 10.81
N VAL A 83 -8.87 -17.25 11.20
CA VAL A 83 -9.69 -16.48 10.24
C VAL A 83 -8.82 -15.74 9.25
N ILE A 84 -7.77 -15.04 9.69
CA ILE A 84 -6.85 -14.32 8.80
C ILE A 84 -6.15 -15.30 7.86
N ALA A 85 -5.59 -16.40 8.37
CA ALA A 85 -4.95 -17.42 7.55
C ALA A 85 -5.93 -18.08 6.57
N GLY A 86 -7.16 -18.35 7.01
CA GLY A 86 -8.23 -18.89 6.17
C GLY A 86 -8.62 -17.94 5.05
N THR A 87 -8.75 -16.64 5.33
CA THR A 87 -9.00 -15.62 4.28
C THR A 87 -7.83 -15.54 3.31
N LEU A 88 -6.59 -15.47 3.79
CA LEU A 88 -5.39 -15.42 2.93
C LEU A 88 -5.20 -16.70 2.10
N TYR A 89 -5.67 -17.84 2.58
CA TYR A 89 -5.66 -19.10 1.84
C TYR A 89 -6.82 -19.20 0.83
N ALA A 90 -8.00 -18.67 1.19
CA ALA A 90 -9.18 -18.63 0.32
C ALA A 90 -9.06 -17.57 -0.79
N PHE A 91 -8.28 -16.50 -0.58
CA PHE A 91 -7.89 -15.59 -1.66
C PHE A 91 -6.92 -16.32 -2.60
N PRO A 92 -7.32 -16.65 -3.84
CA PRO A 92 -6.47 -17.44 -4.72
C PRO A 92 -5.22 -16.65 -5.11
N LYS A 93 -4.04 -17.18 -4.77
CA LYS A 93 -2.77 -16.80 -5.42
C LYS A 93 -2.90 -17.12 -6.92
N TYR A 94 -2.79 -16.08 -7.75
CA TYR A 94 -2.60 -16.10 -9.21
C TYR A 94 -2.87 -17.46 -9.86
N ARG A 95 -4.16 -17.75 -10.12
CA ARG A 95 -4.54 -18.94 -10.87
C ARG A 95 -4.18 -18.68 -12.33
N TYR A 96 -3.08 -19.29 -12.79
CA TYR A 96 -2.87 -19.53 -14.22
C TYR A 96 -3.95 -20.54 -14.63
N ILE A 97 -4.92 -20.11 -15.42
CA ILE A 97 -6.00 -20.98 -15.90
C ILE A 97 -5.62 -21.43 -17.31
N PRO A 98 -5.09 -22.66 -17.51
CA PRO A 98 -5.13 -23.27 -18.82
C PRO A 98 -6.56 -23.76 -19.03
N THR A 99 -7.40 -22.91 -19.62
CA THR A 99 -8.79 -23.25 -19.96
C THR A 99 -8.79 -24.20 -21.18
N THR A 100 -9.39 -25.38 -21.00
CA THR A 100 -9.67 -26.36 -22.07
C THR A 100 -10.93 -26.02 -22.89
N ASP A 101 -11.71 -25.01 -22.49
CA ASP A 101 -12.81 -24.47 -23.30
C ASP A 101 -13.08 -22.98 -22.96
N ASN A 102 -12.67 -22.06 -23.85
CA ASN A 102 -12.54 -20.61 -23.63
C ASN A 102 -13.81 -19.78 -23.93
N ARG A 103 -15.01 -20.37 -23.97
CA ARG A 103 -16.19 -19.65 -24.51
C ARG A 103 -16.94 -18.71 -23.55
N ALA A 104 -16.68 -18.73 -22.25
CA ALA A 104 -17.45 -17.92 -21.28
C ALA A 104 -16.66 -16.77 -20.62
N ILE A 105 -15.36 -16.68 -20.88
CA ILE A 105 -14.55 -15.53 -20.51
C ILE A 105 -13.77 -15.20 -21.77
N CYS A 106 -14.33 -14.33 -22.61
CA CYS A 106 -13.48 -13.58 -23.50
C CYS A 106 -12.59 -12.73 -22.60
N GLU A 107 -11.43 -13.27 -22.22
CA GLU A 107 -10.28 -12.42 -21.95
C GLU A 107 -10.27 -11.44 -23.12
N VAL A 108 -10.46 -10.16 -22.83
CA VAL A 108 -10.24 -9.13 -23.82
C VAL A 108 -8.74 -9.15 -24.01
N THR A 109 -8.23 -10.17 -24.71
CA THR A 109 -6.87 -10.20 -25.20
C THR A 109 -6.81 -8.91 -25.98
N PRO A 110 -6.05 -7.92 -25.51
CA PRO A 110 -5.89 -6.71 -26.29
C PRO A 110 -5.44 -7.20 -27.65
N GLU A 111 -6.16 -6.83 -28.71
CA GLU A 111 -5.73 -7.11 -30.07
C GLU A 111 -4.22 -6.80 -30.09
N SER A 112 -3.38 -7.75 -30.51
CA SER A 112 -1.92 -7.63 -30.38
C SER A 112 -1.40 -6.30 -30.97
N THR A 113 -2.19 -5.72 -31.88
CA THR A 113 -2.15 -4.34 -32.31
C THR A 113 -3.51 -3.67 -32.15
N PRO A 114 -3.77 -2.91 -31.06
CA PRO A 114 -5.01 -2.15 -30.94
C PRO A 114 -5.11 -1.18 -32.13
N ARG A 115 -6.28 -1.14 -32.77
CA ARG A 115 -6.57 -0.13 -33.80
C ARG A 115 -6.63 1.24 -33.14
N VAL A 116 -5.66 2.07 -33.48
CA VAL A 116 -5.52 3.44 -32.97
C VAL A 116 -5.73 4.37 -34.16
N SER A 117 -6.83 5.12 -34.15
CA SER A 117 -7.12 6.12 -35.18
C SER A 117 -6.38 7.43 -34.91
N GLY A 118 -6.19 8.27 -35.93
CA GLY A 118 -5.62 9.62 -35.73
C GLY A 118 -6.44 10.48 -34.75
N ALA A 119 -7.76 10.29 -34.72
CA ALA A 119 -8.65 10.95 -33.76
C ALA A 119 -8.42 10.46 -32.31
N ASP A 120 -8.14 9.17 -32.12
CA ASP A 120 -7.78 8.64 -30.80
C ASP A 120 -6.47 9.28 -30.30
N VAL A 121 -5.45 9.33 -31.14
CA VAL A 121 -4.13 9.88 -30.77
C VAL A 121 -4.21 11.38 -30.47
N THR A 122 -4.93 12.14 -31.29
CA THR A 122 -5.07 13.58 -31.11
C THR A 122 -5.85 13.92 -29.84
N ASN A 123 -6.93 13.19 -29.54
CA ASN A 123 -7.66 13.35 -28.28
C ASN A 123 -6.82 12.91 -27.07
N PHE A 124 -6.10 11.80 -27.17
CA PHE A 124 -5.21 11.32 -26.12
C PHE A 124 -4.11 12.34 -25.81
N ALA A 125 -3.47 12.91 -26.83
CA ALA A 125 -2.45 13.94 -26.68
C ALA A 125 -3.02 15.23 -26.04
N LYS A 126 -4.21 15.65 -26.48
CA LYS A 126 -4.92 16.80 -25.90
C LYS A 126 -5.17 16.58 -24.41
N ASP A 127 -5.80 15.46 -24.04
CA ASP A 127 -6.15 15.18 -22.66
C ASP A 127 -4.89 15.03 -21.80
N ALA A 128 -3.85 14.37 -22.31
CA ALA A 128 -2.56 14.26 -21.62
C ALA A 128 -1.96 15.63 -21.30
N VAL A 129 -1.89 16.54 -22.26
CA VAL A 129 -1.36 17.89 -22.05
C VAL A 129 -2.22 18.67 -21.06
N LEU A 130 -3.55 18.66 -21.23
CA LEU A 130 -4.44 19.43 -20.36
C LEU A 130 -4.38 18.97 -18.91
N ASN A 131 -4.26 17.66 -18.66
CA ASN A 131 -4.11 17.13 -17.31
C ASN A 131 -2.69 17.34 -16.75
N SER A 132 -1.66 17.34 -17.60
CA SER A 132 -0.27 17.57 -17.17
C SER A 132 -0.03 19.01 -16.68
N TYR A 133 -0.70 19.97 -17.32
CA TYR A 133 -0.62 21.39 -16.99
C TYR A 133 -1.92 21.89 -16.36
N SER A 134 -2.52 21.11 -15.46
CA SER A 134 -3.63 21.56 -14.62
C SER A 134 -3.47 21.03 -13.21
N TYR A 135 -3.08 21.90 -12.27
CA TYR A 135 -2.87 21.55 -10.87
C TYR A 135 -2.93 22.76 -9.95
N ASP A 136 -3.27 22.51 -8.68
CA ASP A 136 -3.37 23.54 -7.64
C ASP A 136 -2.25 23.42 -6.60
N TYR A 137 -1.98 24.52 -5.89
CA TYR A 137 -0.91 24.58 -4.88
C TYR A 137 -1.08 23.60 -3.70
N VAL A 138 -2.27 23.04 -3.47
CA VAL A 138 -2.57 22.10 -2.37
C VAL A 138 -2.32 20.66 -2.83
N ASN A 139 -2.86 20.27 -3.98
CA ASN A 139 -2.90 18.90 -4.48
C ASN A 139 -1.91 18.61 -5.60
N TYR A 140 -1.02 19.55 -5.94
CA TYR A 140 -0.09 19.44 -7.08
C TYR A 140 0.63 18.08 -7.13
N ARG A 141 1.12 17.57 -5.99
CA ARG A 141 1.85 16.29 -5.94
C ARG A 141 1.00 15.14 -6.46
N SER A 142 -0.26 15.07 -6.03
CA SER A 142 -1.17 14.00 -6.46
C SER A 142 -1.52 14.14 -7.94
N LEU A 143 -1.91 15.34 -8.37
CA LEU A 143 -2.34 15.60 -9.74
C LEU A 143 -1.21 15.39 -10.75
N ILE A 144 0.00 15.87 -10.45
CA ILE A 144 1.17 15.67 -11.30
C ILE A 144 1.53 14.20 -11.39
N ASN A 145 1.57 13.48 -10.25
CA ASN A 145 1.91 12.05 -10.25
C ASN A 145 0.86 11.21 -10.97
N GLU A 146 -0.43 11.52 -10.80
CA GLU A 146 -1.53 10.85 -11.50
C GLU A 146 -1.43 11.08 -13.02
N ALA A 147 -1.20 12.33 -13.44
CA ALA A 147 -1.01 12.65 -14.85
C ALA A 147 0.22 11.93 -15.43
N ALA A 148 1.34 11.95 -14.71
CA ALA A 148 2.57 11.25 -15.09
C ALA A 148 2.36 9.73 -15.22
N ALA A 149 1.65 9.11 -14.28
CA ALA A 149 1.42 7.66 -14.28
C ALA A 149 0.41 7.22 -15.35
N ARG A 150 -0.61 8.05 -15.63
CA ARG A 150 -1.69 7.70 -16.55
C ARG A 150 -1.31 7.90 -18.01
N TRP A 151 -0.61 9.00 -18.32
CA TRP A 151 -0.46 9.45 -19.70
C TRP A 151 0.91 9.13 -20.31
N TYR A 152 1.96 8.98 -19.50
CA TYR A 152 3.34 8.94 -20.00
C TYR A 152 3.94 7.53 -19.99
N THR A 153 4.92 7.33 -20.86
CA THR A 153 5.89 6.23 -20.72
C THR A 153 6.81 6.49 -19.51
N GLU A 154 7.57 5.48 -19.09
CA GLU A 154 8.52 5.68 -17.99
C GLU A 154 9.60 6.72 -18.34
N ALA A 155 10.09 6.71 -19.58
CA ALA A 155 11.04 7.70 -20.08
C ALA A 155 10.40 9.08 -20.20
N GLY A 156 9.20 9.17 -20.78
CA GLY A 156 8.47 10.43 -20.91
C GLY A 156 8.08 11.04 -19.57
N ARG A 157 7.79 10.21 -18.56
CA ARG A 157 7.53 10.67 -17.20
C ARG A 157 8.76 11.35 -16.61
N ARG A 158 9.96 10.79 -16.78
CA ARG A 158 11.20 11.43 -16.32
C ARG A 158 11.41 12.78 -17.00
N ALA A 159 11.28 12.82 -18.33
CA ALA A 159 11.44 14.05 -19.10
C ALA A 159 10.41 15.12 -18.71
N PHE A 160 9.16 14.73 -18.44
CA PHE A 160 8.12 15.64 -17.97
C PHE A 160 8.45 16.24 -16.60
N MET A 161 8.89 15.42 -15.64
CA MET A 161 9.25 15.91 -14.30
C MET A 161 10.47 16.84 -14.36
N GLU A 162 11.48 16.53 -15.16
CA GLU A 162 12.64 17.40 -15.39
C GLU A 162 12.24 18.74 -16.04
N GLY A 163 11.34 18.69 -17.02
CA GLY A 163 10.76 19.88 -17.64
C GLY A 163 9.98 20.75 -16.64
N LEU A 164 9.25 20.11 -15.73
CA LEU A 164 8.51 20.80 -14.69
C LEU A 164 9.44 21.52 -13.71
N ASP A 165 10.48 20.84 -13.24
CA ASP A 165 11.47 21.39 -12.31
C ASP A 165 12.26 22.55 -12.94
N SER A 166 12.71 22.40 -14.19
CA SER A 166 13.47 23.43 -14.91
C SER A 166 12.63 24.67 -15.29
N SER A 167 11.32 24.51 -15.51
CA SER A 167 10.44 25.63 -15.88
C SER A 167 10.23 26.66 -14.77
N GLY A 168 10.40 26.27 -13.50
CA GLY A 168 10.07 27.10 -12.33
C GLY A 168 8.57 27.37 -12.13
N ASN A 169 7.69 26.89 -13.03
CA ASN A 169 6.25 27.11 -12.94
C ASN A 169 5.65 26.46 -11.69
N LEU A 170 6.10 25.26 -11.33
CA LEU A 170 5.63 24.59 -10.11
C LEU A 170 5.98 25.41 -8.87
N ARG A 171 7.20 25.94 -8.80
CA ARG A 171 7.63 26.81 -7.70
C ARG A 171 6.76 28.07 -7.63
N ARG A 172 6.49 28.71 -8.76
CA ARG A 172 5.58 29.86 -8.84
C ARG A 172 4.17 29.53 -8.32
N VAL A 173 3.65 28.35 -8.63
CA VAL A 173 2.34 27.90 -8.15
C VAL A 173 2.33 27.72 -6.63
N ILE A 174 3.36 27.10 -6.08
CA ILE A 174 3.49 26.85 -4.63
C ILE A 174 3.69 28.16 -3.88
N ASP A 175 4.70 28.94 -4.25
CA ASP A 175 5.08 30.18 -3.56
C ASP A 175 3.96 31.23 -3.66
N GLY A 176 3.29 31.30 -4.81
CA GLY A 176 2.19 32.22 -5.07
C GLY A 176 0.81 31.73 -4.64
N ARG A 177 0.68 30.50 -4.10
CA ARG A 177 -0.61 29.83 -3.79
C ARG A 177 -1.60 29.90 -4.94
N LEU A 178 -1.12 29.59 -6.14
CA LEU A 178 -1.88 29.71 -7.38
C LEU A 178 -2.53 28.38 -7.77
N ILE A 179 -3.43 28.46 -8.74
CA ILE A 179 -3.98 27.32 -9.47
C ILE A 179 -3.55 27.50 -10.92
N LEU A 180 -2.86 26.51 -11.47
CA LEU A 180 -2.50 26.48 -12.88
C LEU A 180 -3.56 25.66 -13.60
N ARG A 181 -4.19 26.25 -14.63
CA ARG A 181 -5.16 25.57 -15.48
C ARG A 181 -4.75 25.70 -16.94
N SER A 182 -4.81 24.61 -17.68
CA SER A 182 -4.65 24.64 -19.12
C SER A 182 -5.97 24.35 -19.84
N MET A 183 -6.12 24.96 -21.00
CA MET A 183 -7.27 24.76 -21.88
C MET A 183 -6.82 24.71 -23.34
N ALA A 184 -7.50 23.90 -24.15
CA ALA A 184 -7.24 23.87 -25.59
C ALA A 184 -7.82 25.13 -26.23
N THR A 185 -7.00 25.87 -26.98
CA THR A 185 -7.44 27.10 -27.67
C THR A 185 -7.94 26.81 -29.08
N ARG A 186 -7.47 25.72 -29.70
CA ARG A 186 -7.88 25.26 -31.03
C ARG A 186 -7.87 23.73 -31.07
N THR A 187 -8.39 23.17 -32.16
CA THR A 187 -8.37 21.73 -32.41
C THR A 187 -6.93 21.21 -32.52
N PRO A 188 -6.58 20.09 -31.83
CA PRO A 188 -5.29 19.43 -32.00
C PRO A 188 -5.08 18.96 -33.44
N GLN A 189 -3.83 18.99 -33.90
CA GLN A 189 -3.46 18.55 -35.24
C GLN A 189 -2.37 17.48 -35.17
N LEU A 190 -2.56 16.40 -35.93
CA LEU A 190 -1.54 15.39 -36.14
C LEU A 190 -0.55 15.91 -37.20
N GLU A 191 0.68 16.23 -36.80
CA GLU A 191 1.73 16.74 -37.71
C GLU A 191 2.50 15.61 -38.37
N GLU A 192 2.89 14.58 -37.61
CA GLU A 192 3.72 13.48 -38.11
C GLU A 192 3.27 12.12 -37.60
N MET A 193 3.55 11.09 -38.40
CA MET A 193 3.30 9.69 -38.08
C MET A 193 4.49 8.84 -38.55
N SER A 194 5.01 7.97 -37.69
CA SER A 194 6.20 7.16 -37.97
C SER A 194 6.02 5.69 -37.58
N PRO A 195 6.25 4.73 -38.50
CA PRO A 195 6.43 4.97 -39.95
C PRO A 195 5.15 5.54 -40.58
N ALA A 196 5.32 6.32 -41.66
CA ALA A 196 4.19 6.94 -42.38
C ALA A 196 3.33 5.91 -43.14
N THR A 197 3.93 4.78 -43.51
CA THR A 197 3.27 3.63 -44.15
C THR A 197 3.31 2.42 -43.23
N GLY A 198 2.25 1.61 -43.24
CA GLY A 198 2.11 0.44 -42.36
C GLY A 198 1.54 0.81 -40.99
N ILE A 199 2.00 0.12 -39.93
CA ILE A 199 1.51 0.32 -38.57
C ILE A 199 2.37 1.37 -37.85
N PRO A 200 1.84 2.57 -37.60
CA PRO A 200 2.57 3.60 -36.88
C PRO A 200 2.92 3.19 -35.45
N GLN A 201 4.17 3.47 -35.09
CA GLN A 201 4.75 3.28 -33.76
C GLN A 201 4.81 4.59 -32.98
N SER A 202 4.84 5.72 -33.65
CA SER A 202 4.82 7.03 -33.00
C SER A 202 4.10 8.08 -33.82
N TRP A 203 3.62 9.11 -33.14
CA TRP A 203 2.88 10.22 -33.69
C TRP A 203 3.35 11.51 -33.02
N THR A 204 3.48 12.57 -33.80
CA THR A 204 3.71 13.92 -33.28
C THR A 204 2.42 14.72 -33.44
N VAL A 205 1.79 15.06 -32.32
CA VAL A 205 0.57 15.86 -32.28
C VAL A 205 0.91 17.25 -31.77
N VAL A 206 0.39 18.28 -32.41
CA VAL A 206 0.42 19.64 -31.87
C VAL A 206 -0.93 20.00 -31.26
N VAL A 207 -0.90 20.37 -29.99
CA VAL A 207 -2.06 20.81 -29.22
C VAL A 207 -1.89 22.31 -28.90
N PRO A 208 -2.66 23.20 -29.53
CA PRO A 208 -2.70 24.61 -29.15
C PRO A 208 -3.40 24.77 -27.79
N ILE A 209 -2.70 25.31 -26.81
CA ILE A 209 -3.21 25.48 -25.45
C ILE A 209 -3.00 26.91 -24.94
N ALA A 210 -3.79 27.31 -23.96
CA ALA A 210 -3.52 28.44 -23.09
C ALA A 210 -3.30 27.92 -21.68
N ILE A 211 -2.26 28.42 -21.02
CA ILE A 211 -1.99 28.20 -19.61
C ILE A 211 -2.36 29.48 -18.86
N GLU A 212 -3.20 29.31 -17.85
CA GLU A 212 -3.73 30.39 -17.03
C GLU A 212 -3.40 30.13 -15.57
N PHE A 213 -3.00 31.20 -14.87
CA PHE A 213 -2.76 31.19 -13.44
C PHE A 213 -3.89 31.90 -12.73
N TYR A 214 -4.47 31.27 -11.71
CA TYR A 214 -5.54 31.82 -10.90
C TYR A 214 -5.10 31.94 -9.45
N VAL A 215 -5.64 32.95 -8.77
CA VAL A 215 -5.62 33.02 -7.30
C VAL A 215 -6.89 32.33 -6.81
N GLY A 216 -6.82 31.60 -5.69
CA GLY A 216 -7.98 30.92 -5.12
C GLY A 216 -9.17 31.86 -4.94
N GLY A 217 -10.33 31.50 -5.50
CA GLY A 217 -11.56 32.30 -5.44
C GLY A 217 -11.68 33.41 -6.49
N SER A 218 -10.67 33.64 -7.34
CA SER A 218 -10.75 34.60 -8.45
C SER A 218 -11.38 33.98 -9.70
N GLU A 219 -12.34 34.68 -10.32
CA GLU A 219 -12.91 34.30 -11.61
C GLU A 219 -12.00 34.65 -12.79
N LYS A 220 -11.14 35.66 -12.62
CA LYS A 220 -10.23 36.12 -13.67
C LYS A 220 -8.83 35.54 -13.49
N PRO A 221 -8.17 35.10 -14.57
CA PRO A 221 -6.78 34.66 -14.50
C PRO A 221 -5.86 35.86 -14.23
N LEU A 222 -4.90 35.67 -13.34
CA LEU A 222 -3.82 36.62 -13.06
C LEU A 222 -2.92 36.81 -14.28
N SER A 223 -2.67 35.73 -15.01
CA SER A 223 -1.91 35.76 -16.26
C SER A 223 -2.34 34.63 -17.17
N ARG A 224 -2.36 34.90 -18.47
CA ARG A 224 -2.66 33.95 -19.54
C ARG A 224 -1.51 33.95 -20.54
N GLN A 225 -1.05 32.76 -20.92
CA GLN A 225 -0.02 32.57 -21.94
C GLN A 225 -0.45 31.47 -22.90
N GLU A 226 -0.28 31.71 -24.21
CA GLU A 226 -0.62 30.72 -25.23
C GLU A 226 0.62 29.95 -25.67
N PHE A 227 0.44 28.66 -25.96
CA PHE A 227 1.50 27.74 -26.36
C PHE A 227 1.02 26.78 -27.45
N ARG A 228 1.97 26.28 -28.23
CA ARG A 228 1.83 25.08 -29.06
C ARG A 228 2.55 23.93 -28.37
N ALA A 229 1.80 23.04 -27.74
CA ALA A 229 2.36 21.84 -27.14
C ALA A 229 2.61 20.80 -28.23
N SER A 230 3.87 20.49 -28.50
CA SER A 230 4.28 19.38 -29.36
C SER A 230 4.39 18.12 -28.51
N VAL A 231 3.52 17.15 -28.77
CA VAL A 231 3.33 15.94 -28.00
C VAL A 231 3.75 14.75 -28.85
N LYS A 232 4.77 14.03 -28.41
CA LYS A 232 5.15 12.76 -29.04
C LYS A 232 4.41 11.63 -28.34
N VAL A 233 3.49 10.98 -29.05
CA VAL A 233 2.78 9.79 -28.59
C VAL A 233 3.45 8.57 -29.20
N VAL A 234 3.66 7.53 -28.42
CA VAL A 234 4.24 6.26 -28.85
C VAL A 234 3.31 5.11 -28.55
N ARG A 235 3.38 4.08 -29.37
CA ARG A 235 2.70 2.81 -29.15
C ARG A 235 3.45 2.02 -28.07
N ILE A 236 2.69 1.43 -27.16
CA ILE A 236 3.18 0.54 -26.11
C ILE A 236 2.31 -0.72 -26.05
N GLN A 237 2.77 -1.74 -25.32
CA GLN A 237 1.97 -2.93 -25.08
C GLN A 237 0.68 -2.55 -24.35
N ALA A 238 -0.47 -2.93 -24.92
CA ALA A 238 -1.74 -2.72 -24.27
C ALA A 238 -1.86 -3.54 -22.98
N SER A 239 -2.46 -2.94 -21.97
CA SER A 239 -2.69 -3.54 -20.66
C SER A 239 -4.13 -3.30 -20.21
N ALA A 240 -4.56 -3.95 -19.12
CA ALA A 240 -5.89 -3.72 -18.56
C ALA A 240 -6.14 -2.23 -18.22
N ALA A 241 -5.09 -1.51 -17.80
CA ALA A 241 -5.16 -0.08 -17.49
C ALA A 241 -5.02 0.82 -18.73
N ASN A 242 -4.37 0.35 -19.78
CA ASN A 242 -4.19 1.08 -21.04
C ASN A 242 -4.55 0.20 -22.23
N GLN A 243 -5.86 0.11 -22.52
CA GLN A 243 -6.41 -0.75 -23.57
C GLN A 243 -6.02 -0.28 -24.98
N LYS A 244 -5.78 1.03 -25.16
CA LYS A 244 -5.40 1.62 -26.45
C LYS A 244 -3.93 1.35 -26.79
N GLY A 245 -3.09 1.05 -25.81
CA GLY A 245 -1.67 0.78 -26.01
C GLY A 245 -0.91 1.99 -26.56
N ILE A 246 -1.22 3.19 -26.07
CA ILE A 246 -0.51 4.43 -26.44
C ILE A 246 -0.12 5.22 -25.19
N ALA A 247 1.01 5.90 -25.24
CA ALA A 247 1.50 6.72 -24.14
C ALA A 247 2.32 7.89 -24.66
N VAL A 248 2.47 8.94 -23.85
CA VAL A 248 3.25 10.14 -24.17
C VAL A 248 4.72 9.90 -23.84
N GLU A 249 5.58 10.09 -24.83
CA GLU A 249 7.03 10.02 -24.70
C GLU A 249 7.64 11.38 -24.39
N SER A 250 7.07 12.47 -24.90
CA SER A 250 7.53 13.81 -24.58
C SER A 250 6.47 14.87 -24.85
N VAL A 251 6.55 15.97 -24.09
CA VAL A 251 5.78 17.19 -24.32
C VAL A 251 6.72 18.38 -24.31
N VAL A 252 6.67 19.16 -25.38
CA VAL A 252 7.47 20.39 -25.53
C VAL A 252 6.55 21.56 -25.81
N LEU A 253 6.53 22.54 -24.91
CA LEU A 253 5.77 23.78 -25.10
C LEU A 253 6.59 24.75 -25.96
N LYS A 254 6.01 25.22 -27.06
CA LYS A 254 6.60 26.25 -27.93
C LYS A 254 5.71 27.50 -27.94
N PRO A 255 6.25 28.70 -28.17
CA PRO A 255 5.44 29.88 -28.43
C PRO A 255 4.47 29.68 -29.63
N PRO A 256 3.36 30.43 -29.70
CA PRO A 256 2.47 30.40 -30.86
C PRO A 256 3.22 30.83 -32.12
N ARG A 257 2.82 30.29 -33.29
CA ARG A 257 3.35 30.77 -34.58
C ARG A 257 2.75 32.16 -34.83
N ASN A 258 3.63 33.15 -35.03
CA ASN A 258 3.25 34.47 -35.54
C ASN A 258 2.66 34.35 -36.95
#